data_AF-A0A952D9Y0-F1
#
_entry.id   AF-A0A952D9Y0-F1
#
_cell.length_a   1.000
_cell.length_b   1.000
_cell.length_c   1.000
_cell.angle_alpha   90.00
_cell.angle_beta   90.00
_cell.angle_gamma   90.00
#
_symmetry.space_group_name_H-M   'P 1'
#
loop_
_entity.id
_entity.type
_entity.pdbx_description
1 polymer ?
#
loop_
_entity_poly.entity_id
_entity_poly.type
_entity_poly.pdbx_seq_one_letter_code
_entity_poly.pdbx_strand_id
1 'polypeptide(L)'
;RRIFAGDQAIPSAFFFINLFLHVALPLGAAAGLWIHLSRLARPVILPPRPLLYAVVSALTVLAVLLPSPLAPQAELLSVPAHVPADLFFAFWLPWANALPPWLAWTGAIGTFGIALFIPRFTRRPRTGIWTPSVVDERLCTGCNQCPQDCPWDAITMVARDDAHGAQSALVARVDPSRCVSCGICAGSCAPMGVGPAGHTGRDQIARVREAFSLPGVRELRPVAICCEHAAPEYLAPLWAHGAEVRLVSCAGNLHTSVLELTLRAGSPGVMVFTCSPRDCRGREGPKWLHERMYHDREAELQPRVDRMRVATAVMSPGDLAGTLEAWDAFAARLVAYDEMLPGALDDPLGALCDPVPVEER
;
A
#
# COMPACT_ATOMS: atom_id res chain seq x y z
N ARG A 1 -11.03 31.13 -44.36
CA ARG A 1 -9.82 30.75 -43.56
C ARG A 1 -9.21 29.57 -44.30
N ARG A 2 -8.27 29.80 -45.23
CA ARG A 2 -6.91 30.26 -44.97
C ARG A 2 -6.16 29.22 -44.11
N ILE A 3 -4.97 28.74 -44.53
CA ILE A 3 -3.87 28.54 -43.54
C ILE A 3 -3.97 29.80 -42.69
N PHE A 4 -4.13 29.75 -41.38
CA PHE A 4 -4.69 30.86 -40.59
C PHE A 4 -4.03 32.28 -40.80
N ALA A 5 -3.05 32.44 -41.71
CA ALA A 5 -2.58 33.65 -42.40
C ALA A 5 -2.53 33.64 -43.99
N GLY A 6 -3.57 33.28 -44.77
CA GLY A 6 -3.66 33.64 -46.22
C GLY A 6 -4.45 32.72 -47.17
N ASP A 7 -4.72 33.15 -48.42
CA ASP A 7 -5.58 32.47 -49.42
C ASP A 7 -4.89 31.32 -50.21
N GLN A 8 -3.85 30.71 -49.63
CA GLN A 8 -3.06 29.64 -50.24
C GLN A 8 -3.69 28.26 -49.96
N ALA A 9 -3.53 27.32 -50.90
CA ALA A 9 -3.92 25.92 -50.70
C ALA A 9 -3.17 25.29 -49.52
N ILE A 10 -3.81 24.35 -48.81
CA ILE A 10 -3.17 23.63 -47.69
C ILE A 10 -1.96 22.86 -48.25
N PRO A 11 -0.74 23.11 -47.75
CA PRO A 11 0.44 22.40 -48.22
C PRO A 11 0.31 20.90 -47.94
N SER A 12 0.79 20.05 -48.84
CA SER A 12 0.83 18.59 -48.61
C SER A 12 1.57 18.22 -47.31
N ALA A 13 2.56 19.04 -46.93
CA ALA A 13 3.28 18.92 -45.67
C ALA A 13 2.38 19.03 -44.42
N PHE A 14 1.24 19.71 -44.49
CA PHE A 14 0.33 19.85 -43.35
C PHE A 14 -0.19 18.50 -42.86
N PHE A 15 -0.70 17.65 -43.76
CA PHE A 15 -1.21 16.32 -43.42
C PHE A 15 -0.09 15.40 -42.95
N PHE A 16 1.08 15.49 -43.57
CA PHE A 16 2.26 14.75 -43.13
C PHE A 16 2.69 15.13 -41.71
N ILE A 17 2.80 16.44 -41.41
CA ILE A 17 3.15 16.93 -40.07
C ILE A 17 2.08 16.53 -39.05
N ASN A 18 0.80 16.62 -39.40
CA ASN A 18 -0.28 16.25 -38.49
C ASN A 18 -0.27 14.74 -38.19
N LEU A 19 -0.08 13.89 -39.22
CA LEU A 19 0.07 12.44 -39.04
C LEU A 19 1.31 12.12 -38.19
N PHE A 20 2.45 12.76 -38.48
CA PHE A 20 3.67 12.62 -37.70
C PHE A 20 3.43 12.99 -36.23
N LEU A 21 2.80 14.13 -35.96
CA LEU A 21 2.53 14.58 -34.59
C LEU A 21 1.52 13.66 -33.88
N HIS A 22 0.50 13.17 -34.59
CA HIS A 22 -0.49 12.23 -34.06
C HIS A 22 0.13 10.89 -33.64
N VAL A 23 1.20 10.44 -34.32
CA VAL A 23 1.92 9.21 -33.95
C VAL A 23 3.03 9.50 -32.93
N ALA A 24 3.80 10.58 -33.11
CA ALA A 24 4.94 10.92 -32.28
C ALA A 24 4.52 11.31 -30.85
N LEU A 25 3.42 12.03 -30.67
CA LEU A 25 2.96 12.45 -29.33
C LEU A 25 2.55 11.25 -28.44
N PRO A 26 1.71 10.29 -28.88
CA PRO A 26 1.41 9.09 -28.10
C PRO A 26 2.65 8.24 -27.81
N LEU A 27 3.57 8.08 -28.76
CA LEU A 27 4.82 7.36 -28.53
C LEU A 27 5.70 8.06 -27.49
N GLY A 28 5.80 9.38 -27.56
CA GLY A 28 6.49 10.19 -26.55
C GLY A 28 5.83 10.07 -25.17
N ALA A 29 4.51 10.09 -25.10
CA ALA A 29 3.76 9.89 -23.86
C ALA A 29 3.97 8.47 -23.29
N ALA A 30 3.98 7.44 -24.14
CA ALA A 30 4.26 6.06 -23.74
C ALA A 30 5.70 5.90 -23.21
N ALA A 31 6.69 6.51 -23.87
CA ALA A 31 8.07 6.55 -23.39
C ALA A 31 8.18 7.30 -22.05
N GLY A 32 7.49 8.44 -21.90
CA GLY A 32 7.43 9.19 -20.65
C GLY A 32 6.79 8.39 -19.51
N LEU A 33 5.68 7.70 -19.78
CA LEU A 33 5.02 6.80 -18.84
C LEU A 33 5.94 5.64 -18.46
N TRP A 34 6.67 5.05 -19.41
CA TRP A 34 7.62 3.99 -19.13
C TRP A 34 8.78 4.47 -18.23
N ILE A 35 9.36 5.64 -18.50
CA ILE A 35 10.39 6.25 -17.65
C ILE A 35 9.84 6.56 -16.24
N HIS A 36 8.59 6.99 -16.15
CA HIS A 36 7.95 7.22 -14.85
C HIS A 36 7.75 5.91 -14.08
N LEU A 37 7.22 4.88 -14.73
CA LEU A 37 6.95 3.57 -14.12
C LEU A 37 8.24 2.82 -13.77
N SER A 38 9.32 2.95 -14.55
CA SER A 38 10.61 2.29 -14.26
C SER A 38 11.29 2.83 -12.99
N ARG A 39 10.87 4.00 -12.50
CA ARG A 39 11.31 4.58 -11.23
C ARG A 39 10.51 4.09 -10.03
N LEU A 40 9.43 3.33 -10.24
CA LEU A 40 8.59 2.80 -9.18
C LEU A 40 8.93 1.33 -8.95
N ALA A 41 9.17 0.96 -7.70
CA ALA A 41 9.26 -0.44 -7.32
C ALA A 41 7.86 -1.08 -7.41
N ARG A 42 7.70 -2.19 -8.13
CA ARG A 42 6.46 -3.00 -8.17
C ARG A 42 5.16 -2.19 -8.41
N PRO A 43 5.05 -1.37 -9.46
CA PRO A 43 3.84 -0.58 -9.70
C PRO A 43 2.65 -1.47 -10.05
N VAL A 44 1.50 -1.21 -9.43
CA VAL A 44 0.24 -1.87 -9.78
C VAL A 44 -0.40 -1.06 -10.91
N ILE A 45 -0.26 -1.53 -12.14
CA ILE A 45 -0.71 -0.80 -13.35
C ILE A 45 -2.20 -1.04 -13.62
N LEU A 46 -2.72 -2.22 -13.28
CA LEU A 46 -4.09 -2.62 -13.60
C LEU A 46 -4.99 -2.68 -12.36
N PRO A 47 -6.27 -2.27 -12.48
CA PRO A 47 -7.27 -2.44 -11.44
C PRO A 47 -7.58 -3.93 -11.17
N PRO A 48 -8.36 -4.27 -10.13
CA PRO A 48 -8.79 -5.65 -9.90
C PRO A 48 -9.61 -6.14 -11.11
N ARG A 49 -9.51 -7.44 -11.43
CA ARG A 49 -10.18 -8.04 -12.61
C ARG A 49 -11.68 -7.69 -12.72
N PRO A 50 -12.48 -7.75 -11.63
CA PRO A 50 -13.89 -7.37 -11.72
C PRO A 50 -14.10 -5.92 -12.19
N LEU A 51 -13.32 -4.98 -11.64
CA LEU A 51 -13.40 -3.57 -12.05
C LEU A 51 -12.88 -3.37 -13.48
N LEU A 52 -11.80 -4.06 -13.86
CA LEU A 52 -11.29 -4.03 -15.23
C LEU A 52 -12.35 -4.48 -16.23
N TYR A 53 -12.95 -5.65 -16.01
CA TYR A 53 -13.99 -6.18 -16.89
C TYR A 53 -15.23 -5.30 -16.89
N ALA A 54 -15.64 -4.76 -15.74
CA ALA A 54 -16.78 -3.85 -15.66
C ALA A 54 -16.54 -2.57 -16.48
N VAL A 55 -15.39 -1.92 -16.31
CA VAL A 55 -15.04 -0.69 -17.05
C VAL A 55 -14.91 -0.97 -18.55
N VAL A 56 -14.18 -2.01 -18.94
CA VAL A 56 -14.02 -2.37 -20.37
C VAL A 56 -15.37 -2.68 -21.00
N SER A 57 -16.19 -3.50 -20.35
CA SER A 57 -17.51 -3.86 -20.87
C SER A 57 -18.43 -2.65 -20.98
N ALA A 58 -18.45 -1.78 -19.96
CA ALA A 58 -19.24 -0.56 -19.98
C ALA A 58 -18.82 0.37 -21.13
N LEU A 59 -17.52 0.57 -21.34
CA LEU A 59 -17.00 1.39 -22.44
C LEU A 59 -17.29 0.76 -23.81
N THR A 60 -17.21 -0.56 -23.94
CA THR A 60 -17.57 -1.27 -25.19
C THR A 60 -19.06 -1.14 -25.49
N VAL A 61 -19.92 -1.35 -24.50
CA VAL A 61 -21.38 -1.17 -24.64
C VAL A 61 -21.69 0.27 -25.04
N LEU A 62 -21.04 1.25 -24.39
CA LEU A 62 -21.21 2.65 -24.72
C LEU A 62 -20.78 2.96 -26.16
N ALA A 63 -19.64 2.44 -26.61
CA ALA A 63 -19.14 2.64 -27.97
C ALA A 63 -20.06 2.03 -29.04
N VAL A 64 -20.73 0.90 -28.74
CA VAL A 64 -21.68 0.24 -29.65
C VAL A 64 -23.03 0.95 -29.68
N LEU A 65 -23.56 1.34 -28.52
CA LEU A 65 -24.89 1.96 -28.41
C LEU A 65 -24.91 3.45 -28.76
N LEU A 66 -23.80 4.15 -28.51
CA LEU A 66 -23.63 5.58 -28.77
C LEU A 66 -22.37 5.83 -29.61
N PRO A 67 -22.34 5.37 -30.88
CA PRO A 67 -21.18 5.58 -31.75
C PRO A 67 -21.03 7.07 -32.10
N SER A 68 -19.79 7.53 -32.24
CA SER A 68 -19.47 8.86 -32.76
C SER A 68 -19.32 8.79 -34.28
N PRO A 69 -20.31 9.26 -35.08
CA PRO A 69 -20.24 9.17 -36.52
C PRO A 69 -19.16 10.09 -37.09
N LEU A 70 -18.56 9.68 -38.21
CA LEU A 70 -17.66 10.54 -38.97
C LEU A 70 -18.43 11.74 -39.53
N ALA A 71 -17.83 12.92 -39.45
CA ALA A 71 -18.33 14.11 -40.13
C ALA A 71 -18.32 13.90 -41.67
N PRO A 72 -19.15 14.64 -42.43
CA PRO A 72 -19.11 14.60 -43.89
C PRO A 72 -17.71 14.96 -44.41
N GLN A 73 -17.42 14.51 -45.64
CA GLN A 73 -16.14 14.75 -46.30
C GLN A 73 -15.80 16.25 -46.30
N ALA A 74 -14.56 16.58 -45.95
CA ALA A 74 -14.12 17.97 -45.88
C ALA A 74 -14.07 18.60 -47.27
N GLU A 75 -14.95 19.59 -47.51
CA GLU A 75 -14.93 20.41 -48.72
C GLU A 75 -14.17 21.72 -48.47
N LEU A 76 -12.96 21.82 -49.03
CA LEU A 76 -12.04 22.96 -48.84
C LEU A 76 -12.58 24.31 -49.33
N LEU A 77 -13.57 24.29 -50.22
CA LEU A 77 -14.20 25.48 -50.80
C LEU A 77 -15.51 25.88 -50.10
N SER A 78 -15.91 25.14 -49.06
CA SER A 78 -17.12 25.42 -48.27
C SER A 78 -16.73 25.84 -46.85
N VAL A 79 -17.50 26.76 -46.27
CA VAL A 79 -17.42 27.08 -44.85
C VAL A 79 -18.66 26.53 -44.17
N PRO A 80 -18.54 25.52 -43.29
CA PRO A 80 -19.70 24.99 -42.58
C PRO A 80 -20.28 26.06 -41.65
N ALA A 81 -21.61 26.21 -41.67
CA ALA A 81 -22.30 27.18 -40.82
C ALA A 81 -22.21 26.80 -39.33
N HIS A 82 -22.19 25.50 -39.02
CA HIS A 82 -22.12 24.96 -37.68
C HIS A 82 -21.12 23.80 -37.61
N VAL A 83 -20.32 23.77 -36.55
CA VAL A 83 -19.41 22.66 -36.26
C VAL A 83 -19.76 22.14 -34.87
N PRO A 84 -20.19 20.87 -34.74
CA PRO A 84 -20.44 20.28 -33.43
C PRO A 84 -19.10 20.24 -32.67
N ALA A 85 -19.06 20.91 -31.51
CA ALA A 85 -17.88 20.92 -30.65
C ALA A 85 -18.17 20.05 -29.43
N ASP A 86 -17.35 19.02 -29.22
CA ASP A 86 -17.36 18.25 -27.99
C ASP A 86 -16.61 19.02 -26.90
N LEU A 87 -17.31 19.40 -25.83
CA LEU A 87 -16.71 20.12 -24.71
C LEU A 87 -15.60 19.30 -24.03
N PHE A 88 -15.58 17.97 -24.13
CA PHE A 88 -14.50 17.16 -23.59
C PHE A 88 -13.16 17.44 -24.30
N PHE A 89 -13.16 17.49 -25.63
CA PHE A 89 -11.95 17.78 -26.43
C PHE A 89 -11.71 19.27 -26.66
N ALA A 90 -12.78 20.06 -26.63
CA ALA A 90 -12.77 21.47 -26.95
C ALA A 90 -13.13 22.37 -25.74
N PHE A 91 -12.89 21.89 -24.51
CA PHE A 91 -13.18 22.63 -23.27
C PHE A 91 -12.56 24.03 -23.22
N TRP A 92 -11.49 24.26 -23.99
CA TRP A 92 -10.76 25.52 -24.08
C TRP A 92 -11.38 26.51 -25.08
N LEU A 93 -12.20 26.06 -26.04
CA LEU A 93 -12.81 26.93 -27.07
C LEU A 93 -13.72 28.02 -26.48
N PRO A 94 -14.59 27.76 -25.50
CA PRO A 94 -15.44 28.80 -24.91
C PRO A 94 -14.65 29.98 -24.35
N TRP A 95 -13.55 29.74 -23.62
CA TRP A 95 -12.71 30.85 -23.15
C TRP A 95 -11.97 31.51 -24.31
N ALA A 96 -11.51 30.72 -25.30
CA ALA A 96 -10.62 31.21 -26.35
C ALA A 96 -11.37 32.16 -27.29
N ASN A 97 -12.67 31.95 -27.44
CA ASN A 97 -13.55 32.83 -28.18
C ASN A 97 -13.98 34.06 -27.38
N ALA A 98 -14.04 33.97 -26.05
CA ALA A 98 -14.50 35.05 -25.18
C ALA A 98 -13.39 36.05 -24.79
N LEU A 99 -12.12 35.64 -24.81
CA LEU A 99 -10.97 36.42 -24.34
C LEU A 99 -10.07 36.89 -25.49
N PRO A 100 -9.35 38.02 -25.35
CA PRO A 100 -8.34 38.42 -26.32
C PRO A 100 -7.22 37.37 -26.40
N PRO A 101 -6.56 37.18 -27.57
CA PRO A 101 -5.63 36.06 -27.80
C PRO A 101 -4.53 35.93 -26.75
N TRP A 102 -3.91 37.04 -26.35
CA TRP A 102 -2.84 37.00 -25.35
C TRP A 102 -3.34 36.49 -24.00
N LEU A 103 -4.56 36.88 -23.58
CA LEU A 103 -5.14 36.48 -22.31
C LEU A 103 -5.52 34.98 -22.33
N ALA A 104 -6.09 34.51 -23.45
CA ALA A 104 -6.38 33.08 -23.66
C ALA A 104 -5.11 32.22 -23.60
N TRP A 105 -4.02 32.67 -24.23
CA TRP A 105 -2.72 31.97 -24.16
C TRP A 105 -2.09 32.03 -22.77
N THR A 106 -2.15 33.17 -22.07
CA THR A 106 -1.66 33.26 -20.69
C THR A 106 -2.47 32.38 -19.74
N GLY A 107 -3.79 32.26 -19.93
CA GLY A 107 -4.64 31.36 -19.16
C GLY A 107 -4.31 29.89 -19.40
N ALA A 108 -4.08 29.51 -20.67
CA ALA A 108 -3.64 28.16 -21.03
C ALA A 108 -2.31 27.83 -20.35
N ILE A 109 -1.28 28.65 -20.57
CA ILE A 109 0.06 28.46 -20.01
C ILE A 109 0.02 28.47 -18.48
N GLY A 110 -0.77 29.37 -17.88
CA GLY A 110 -0.98 29.41 -16.44
C GLY A 110 -1.60 28.12 -15.89
N THR A 111 -2.62 27.58 -16.56
CA THR A 111 -3.28 26.32 -16.16
C THR A 111 -2.32 25.13 -16.24
N PHE A 112 -1.60 24.99 -17.36
CA PHE A 112 -0.56 23.95 -17.52
C PHE A 112 0.59 24.15 -16.52
N GLY A 113 0.98 25.40 -16.28
CA GLY A 113 1.98 25.77 -15.27
C GLY A 113 1.57 25.31 -13.88
N ILE A 114 0.34 25.62 -13.45
CA ILE A 114 -0.22 25.15 -12.16
C ILE A 114 -0.22 23.61 -12.10
N ALA A 115 -0.59 22.93 -13.18
CA ALA A 115 -0.55 21.47 -13.25
C ALA A 115 0.87 20.91 -13.00
N LEU A 116 1.91 21.57 -13.51
CA LEU A 116 3.31 21.22 -13.23
C LEU A 116 3.73 21.47 -11.77
N PHE A 117 3.05 22.37 -11.06
CA PHE A 117 3.25 22.59 -9.63
C PHE A 117 2.41 21.67 -8.74
N ILE A 118 1.41 20.94 -9.28
CA ILE A 118 0.60 19.97 -8.51
C ILE A 118 1.50 19.05 -7.69
N PRO A 119 2.55 18.39 -8.22
CA PRO A 119 3.43 17.55 -7.41
C PRO A 119 4.09 18.26 -6.23
N ARG A 120 4.28 19.59 -6.29
CA ARG A 120 4.87 20.37 -5.20
C ARG A 120 3.84 20.69 -4.11
N PHE A 121 2.58 20.88 -4.49
CA PHE A 121 1.46 21.10 -3.56
C PHE A 121 0.85 19.80 -3.01
N THR A 122 0.91 18.70 -3.78
CA THR A 122 0.40 17.37 -3.38
C THR A 122 1.49 16.49 -2.79
N ARG A 123 2.77 16.90 -2.85
CA ARG A 123 3.80 16.38 -1.95
C ARG A 123 3.31 16.62 -0.54
N ARG A 124 2.77 15.58 0.09
CA ARG A 124 2.56 15.57 1.53
C ARG A 124 3.92 15.94 2.13
N PRO A 125 4.03 17.00 2.95
CA PRO A 125 5.24 17.23 3.71
C PRO A 125 5.61 15.89 4.33
N ARG A 126 6.87 15.47 4.24
CA ARG A 126 7.34 14.28 4.98
C ARG A 126 6.99 14.57 6.44
N THR A 127 5.85 14.05 6.90
CA THR A 127 5.22 14.47 8.15
C THR A 127 6.09 13.96 9.28
N GLY A 128 6.80 14.84 9.97
CA GLY A 128 7.75 14.47 11.02
C GLY A 128 9.05 13.88 10.45
N ILE A 129 10.11 13.97 11.23
CA ILE A 129 11.45 13.47 10.90
C ILE A 129 11.36 11.94 10.79
N TRP A 130 11.06 11.40 9.61
CA TRP A 130 11.11 9.96 9.38
C TRP A 130 12.56 9.52 9.47
N THR A 131 12.91 8.78 10.52
CA THR A 131 14.21 8.11 10.59
C THR A 131 14.17 6.95 9.60
N PRO A 132 15.08 6.92 8.59
CA PRO A 132 15.22 5.76 7.73
C PRO A 132 15.49 4.51 8.58
N SER A 133 15.12 3.35 8.07
CA SER A 133 15.51 2.12 8.74
C SER A 133 17.04 2.00 8.79
N VAL A 134 17.55 1.52 9.91
CA VAL A 134 18.98 1.26 10.12
C VAL A 134 19.18 -0.23 10.32
N VAL A 135 20.31 -0.75 9.86
CA VAL A 135 20.71 -2.15 10.03
C VAL A 135 21.81 -2.19 11.09
N ASP A 136 21.59 -2.94 12.16
CA ASP A 136 22.66 -3.40 13.03
C ASP A 136 23.40 -4.53 12.33
N GLU A 137 24.56 -4.19 11.78
CA GLU A 137 25.35 -5.14 11.02
C GLU A 137 25.80 -6.35 11.86
N ARG A 138 25.95 -6.21 13.18
CA ARG A 138 26.38 -7.32 14.05
C ARG A 138 25.34 -8.42 14.16
N LEU A 139 24.07 -8.07 13.96
CA LEU A 139 22.92 -8.98 14.00
C LEU A 139 22.49 -9.46 12.62
N CYS A 140 23.05 -8.89 11.54
CA CYS A 140 22.65 -9.22 10.19
C CYS A 140 23.24 -10.58 9.76
N THR A 141 22.34 -11.54 9.51
CA THR A 141 22.67 -12.90 9.05
C THR A 141 22.84 -13.02 7.55
N GLY A 142 22.65 -11.94 6.79
CA GLY A 142 22.78 -11.98 5.33
C GLY A 142 21.67 -12.75 4.60
N CYS A 143 20.55 -13.08 5.26
CA CYS A 143 19.49 -13.94 4.70
C CYS A 143 18.70 -13.35 3.51
N ASN A 144 18.93 -12.08 3.15
CA ASN A 144 18.33 -11.41 1.99
C ASN A 144 16.79 -11.28 2.04
N GLN A 145 16.15 -11.41 3.22
CA GLN A 145 14.69 -11.29 3.34
C GLN A 145 14.21 -9.83 3.25
N CYS A 146 14.80 -8.92 4.03
CA CYS A 146 14.36 -7.53 4.09
C CYS A 146 14.39 -6.76 2.76
N PRO A 147 15.33 -6.98 1.80
CA PRO A 147 15.24 -6.37 0.48
C PRO A 147 14.10 -6.93 -0.37
N GLN A 148 13.79 -8.23 -0.28
CA GLN A 148 12.66 -8.82 -1.00
C GLN A 148 11.32 -8.21 -0.54
N ASP A 149 11.18 -8.01 0.77
CA ASP A 149 9.95 -7.48 1.37
C ASP A 149 9.83 -5.96 1.25
N CYS A 150 10.90 -5.23 0.90
CA CYS A 150 10.88 -3.78 0.78
C CYS A 150 10.07 -3.31 -0.45
N PRO A 151 8.89 -2.68 -0.29
CA PRO A 151 8.07 -2.22 -1.41
C PRO A 151 8.62 -0.97 -2.08
N TRP A 152 9.74 -0.44 -1.60
CA TRP A 152 10.33 0.80 -2.07
C TRP A 152 11.71 0.59 -2.69
N ASP A 153 12.17 -0.67 -2.79
CA ASP A 153 13.50 -1.02 -3.28
C ASP A 153 14.59 -0.18 -2.61
N ALA A 154 14.43 0.00 -1.29
CA ALA A 154 15.27 0.85 -0.45
C ALA A 154 16.33 0.07 0.32
N ILE A 155 16.43 -1.24 0.12
CA ILE A 155 17.39 -2.10 0.83
C ILE A 155 18.10 -2.95 -0.22
N THR A 156 19.42 -3.02 -0.13
CA THR A 156 20.26 -3.88 -0.98
C THR A 156 21.21 -4.71 -0.12
N MET A 157 21.63 -5.87 -0.62
CA MET A 157 22.70 -6.64 0.00
C MET A 157 24.04 -6.21 -0.59
N VAL A 158 25.01 -5.88 0.26
CA VAL A 158 26.36 -5.50 -0.13
C VAL A 158 27.37 -6.44 0.53
N ALA A 159 28.55 -6.59 -0.07
CA ALA A 159 29.64 -7.31 0.58
C ALA A 159 30.02 -6.64 1.91
N ARG A 160 30.27 -7.46 2.93
CA ARG A 160 30.76 -6.96 4.21
C ARG A 160 32.26 -6.68 4.11
N ASP A 161 32.70 -5.55 4.67
CA ASP A 161 34.10 -5.15 4.67
C ASP A 161 34.97 -6.10 5.53
N ASP A 162 34.44 -6.59 6.66
CA ASP A 162 35.10 -7.51 7.57
C ASP A 162 34.60 -8.96 7.41
N ALA A 163 35.22 -9.74 6.52
CA ALA A 163 34.87 -11.16 6.31
C ALA A 163 35.34 -12.09 7.46
N HIS A 164 36.27 -11.65 8.30
CA HIS A 164 36.86 -12.47 9.37
C HIS A 164 36.01 -12.40 10.65
N GLY A 165 35.14 -13.39 10.87
CA GLY A 165 34.29 -13.51 12.05
C GLY A 165 32.86 -12.98 11.88
N ALA A 166 32.50 -12.55 10.66
CA ALA A 166 31.14 -12.15 10.35
C ALA A 166 30.19 -13.35 10.24
N GLN A 167 28.94 -13.15 10.69
CA GLN A 167 27.88 -14.15 10.56
C GLN A 167 27.48 -14.42 9.09
N SER A 168 27.92 -13.58 8.14
CA SER A 168 27.62 -13.70 6.72
C SER A 168 28.55 -12.84 5.85
N ALA A 169 28.72 -13.22 4.58
CA ALA A 169 29.49 -12.48 3.58
C ALA A 169 28.78 -11.20 3.07
N LEU A 170 27.46 -11.12 3.24
CA LEU A 170 26.62 -10.03 2.77
C LEU A 170 25.93 -9.33 3.95
N VAL A 171 25.83 -8.01 3.90
CA VAL A 171 25.09 -7.21 4.88
C VAL A 171 24.03 -6.36 4.17
N ALA A 172 22.86 -6.23 4.80
CA ALA A 172 21.81 -5.35 4.29
C ALA A 172 22.20 -3.88 4.48
N ARG A 173 22.02 -3.06 3.46
CA ARG A 173 22.22 -1.61 3.49
C ARG A 173 20.96 -0.90 3.04
N VAL A 174 20.54 0.10 3.81
CA VAL A 174 19.33 0.89 3.52
C VAL A 174 19.74 2.17 2.78
N ASP A 175 19.05 2.50 1.69
CA ASP A 175 19.13 3.79 1.00
C ASP A 175 18.15 4.80 1.64
N PRO A 176 18.64 5.83 2.36
CA PRO A 176 17.80 6.84 3.02
C PRO A 176 16.91 7.63 2.05
N SER A 177 17.31 7.77 0.78
CA SER A 177 16.57 8.57 -0.20
C SER A 177 15.27 7.89 -0.64
N ARG A 178 15.27 6.54 -0.64
CA ARG A 178 14.13 5.69 -1.02
C ARG A 178 13.31 5.22 0.18
N CYS A 179 13.93 5.11 1.36
CA CYS A 179 13.24 4.65 2.56
C CYS A 179 12.12 5.61 2.98
N VAL A 180 10.91 5.06 3.17
CA VAL A 180 9.76 5.79 3.72
C VAL A 180 9.44 5.38 5.17
N SER A 181 10.34 4.62 5.81
CA SER A 181 10.24 4.26 7.24
C SER A 181 8.95 3.48 7.60
N CYS A 182 8.40 2.72 6.65
CA CYS A 182 7.23 1.86 6.87
C CYS A 182 7.45 0.66 7.81
N GLY A 183 8.72 0.35 8.13
CA GLY A 183 9.09 -0.68 9.09
C GLY A 183 8.86 -2.13 8.69
N ILE A 184 8.42 -2.43 7.46
CA ILE A 184 8.18 -3.81 6.98
C ILE A 184 9.41 -4.70 7.17
N CYS A 185 10.61 -4.16 6.90
CA CYS A 185 11.87 -4.86 7.10
C CYS A 185 12.08 -5.34 8.55
N ALA A 186 11.58 -4.60 9.54
CA ALA A 186 11.70 -4.98 10.95
C ALA A 186 10.84 -6.18 11.30
N GLY A 187 9.64 -6.28 10.71
CA GLY A 187 8.79 -7.45 10.90
C GLY A 187 9.34 -8.70 10.19
N SER A 188 10.13 -8.52 9.14
CA SER A 188 10.72 -9.62 8.34
C SER A 188 12.13 -10.03 8.78
N CYS A 189 12.62 -9.48 9.89
CA CYS A 189 13.99 -9.71 10.35
C CYS A 189 13.98 -10.56 11.62
N ALA A 190 14.24 -11.87 11.47
CA ALA A 190 14.32 -12.80 12.60
C ALA A 190 15.28 -12.37 13.73
N PRO A 191 16.51 -11.89 13.45
CA PRO A 191 17.40 -11.39 14.52
C PRO A 191 17.00 -9.99 15.05
N MET A 192 15.94 -9.38 14.48
CA MET A 192 15.42 -8.06 14.82
C MET A 192 16.48 -6.96 14.72
N GLY A 193 17.37 -7.08 13.73
CA GLY A 193 18.53 -6.20 13.50
C GLY A 193 18.31 -5.11 12.47
N VAL A 194 17.11 -4.96 11.91
CA VAL A 194 16.78 -3.85 10.99
C VAL A 194 15.45 -3.21 11.38
N GLY A 195 15.33 -1.91 11.19
CA GLY A 195 14.06 -1.20 11.35
C GLY A 195 14.23 0.29 11.54
N PRO A 196 13.13 1.06 11.52
CA PRO A 196 13.16 2.45 11.94
C PRO A 196 13.47 2.55 13.43
N ALA A 197 14.10 3.65 13.84
CA ALA A 197 14.38 3.89 15.25
C ALA A 197 13.07 3.88 16.07
N GLY A 198 13.04 3.09 17.15
CA GLY A 198 11.85 2.95 18.00
C GLY A 198 10.75 2.04 17.43
N HIS A 199 10.98 1.39 16.28
CA HIS A 199 10.02 0.48 15.63
C HIS A 199 10.68 -0.83 15.16
N THR A 200 11.86 -1.17 15.68
CA THR A 200 12.48 -2.49 15.44
C THR A 200 11.68 -3.60 16.12
N GLY A 201 11.91 -4.86 15.74
CA GLY A 201 11.32 -5.99 16.46
C GLY A 201 11.65 -5.99 17.95
N ARG A 202 12.86 -5.58 18.34
CA ARG A 202 13.27 -5.45 19.75
C ARG A 202 12.49 -4.37 20.49
N ASP A 203 12.28 -3.22 19.86
CA ASP A 203 11.49 -2.13 20.44
C ASP A 203 10.05 -2.59 20.69
N GLN A 204 9.48 -3.34 19.76
CA GLN A 204 8.13 -3.90 19.91
C GLN A 204 8.06 -4.91 21.06
N ILE A 205 9.03 -5.83 21.15
CA ILE A 205 9.10 -6.81 22.24
C ILE A 205 9.30 -6.13 23.60
N ALA A 206 10.14 -5.11 23.69
CA ALA A 206 10.36 -4.35 24.92
C ALA A 206 9.05 -3.69 25.40
N ARG A 207 8.29 -3.06 24.50
CA ARG A 207 6.98 -2.45 24.81
C ARG A 207 5.97 -3.47 25.34
N VAL A 208 5.93 -4.68 24.76
CA VAL A 208 5.04 -5.75 25.25
C VAL A 208 5.44 -6.15 26.67
N ARG A 209 6.74 -6.41 26.91
CA ARG A 209 7.22 -6.79 28.25
C ARG A 209 6.90 -5.74 29.31
N GLU A 210 7.10 -4.47 28.98
CA GLU A 210 6.75 -3.35 29.85
C GLU A 210 5.25 -3.34 30.15
N ALA A 211 4.40 -3.44 29.12
CA ALA A 211 2.95 -3.42 29.28
C ALA A 211 2.41 -4.55 30.18
N PHE A 212 2.99 -5.74 30.12
CA PHE A 212 2.58 -6.89 30.94
C PHE A 212 3.25 -6.95 32.33
N SER A 213 4.26 -6.11 32.61
CA SER A 213 4.94 -6.07 33.91
C SER A 213 4.23 -5.21 34.96
N LEU A 214 3.21 -4.44 34.57
CA LEU A 214 2.49 -3.54 35.48
C LEU A 214 1.48 -4.31 36.36
N PRO A 215 1.56 -4.21 37.70
CA PRO A 215 0.64 -4.91 38.60
C PRO A 215 -0.78 -4.33 38.50
N GLY A 216 -1.76 -5.16 38.10
CA GLY A 216 -3.17 -4.75 38.05
C GLY A 216 -4.08 -5.45 37.04
N VAL A 217 -3.58 -6.35 36.18
CA VAL A 217 -4.43 -7.05 35.20
C VAL A 217 -5.18 -8.19 35.87
N ARG A 218 -6.44 -7.95 36.24
CA ARG A 218 -7.32 -8.94 36.90
C ARG A 218 -8.23 -9.72 35.95
N GLU A 219 -8.31 -9.34 34.68
CA GLU A 219 -8.95 -10.14 33.62
C GLU A 219 -8.16 -9.96 32.31
N LEU A 220 -7.64 -11.05 31.77
CA LEU A 220 -6.85 -11.05 30.54
C LEU A 220 -7.80 -11.02 29.35
N ARG A 221 -8.03 -9.84 28.77
CA ARG A 221 -8.87 -9.67 27.57
C ARG A 221 -8.09 -10.08 26.30
N PRO A 222 -8.77 -10.59 25.25
CA PRO A 222 -8.16 -10.74 23.95
C PRO A 222 -7.63 -9.40 23.44
N VAL A 223 -6.48 -9.42 22.75
CA VAL A 223 -5.79 -8.20 22.30
C VAL A 223 -6.09 -7.91 20.83
N ALA A 224 -6.51 -6.68 20.54
CA ALA A 224 -6.64 -6.15 19.18
C ALA A 224 -5.42 -5.27 18.85
N ILE A 225 -4.51 -5.76 18.01
CA ILE A 225 -3.37 -5.00 17.49
C ILE A 225 -3.79 -4.28 16.21
N CYS A 226 -3.91 -2.95 16.28
CA CYS A 226 -4.44 -2.12 15.22
C CYS A 226 -3.34 -1.32 14.50
N CYS A 227 -3.33 -1.39 13.17
CA CYS A 227 -2.50 -0.53 12.34
C CYS A 227 -2.93 0.95 12.45
N GLU A 228 -2.01 1.86 12.75
CA GLU A 228 -2.31 3.30 12.91
C GLU A 228 -2.86 3.95 11.62
N HIS A 229 -2.58 3.35 10.46
CA HIS A 229 -3.00 3.83 9.14
C HIS A 229 -4.25 3.14 8.60
N ALA A 230 -4.91 2.29 9.40
CA ALA A 230 -6.19 1.70 9.05
C ALA A 230 -7.32 2.69 9.38
N ALA A 231 -8.29 2.34 10.21
CA ALA A 231 -9.30 3.25 10.75
C ALA A 231 -9.06 3.52 12.26
N PRO A 232 -8.16 4.44 12.64
CA PRO A 232 -7.85 4.73 14.05
C PRO A 232 -9.06 5.24 14.86
N GLU A 233 -10.10 5.72 14.20
CA GLU A 233 -11.40 6.05 14.82
C GLU A 233 -12.10 4.83 15.45
N TYR A 234 -11.71 3.59 15.11
CA TYR A 234 -12.35 2.35 15.61
C TYR A 234 -11.69 1.78 16.87
N LEU A 235 -10.61 2.39 17.36
CA LEU A 235 -9.93 1.93 18.58
C LEU A 235 -10.84 1.99 19.81
N ALA A 236 -11.58 3.10 19.98
CA ALA A 236 -12.51 3.25 21.10
C ALA A 236 -13.72 2.29 21.01
N PRO A 237 -14.37 2.12 19.85
CA PRO A 237 -15.35 1.05 19.65
C PRO A 237 -14.83 -0.35 20.00
N LEU A 238 -13.65 -0.75 19.49
CA LEU A 238 -13.04 -2.05 19.80
C LEU A 238 -12.82 -2.23 21.30
N TRP A 239 -12.33 -1.18 21.98
CA TRP A 239 -12.16 -1.20 23.42
C TRP A 239 -13.49 -1.39 24.17
N ALA A 240 -14.56 -0.72 23.72
CA ALA A 240 -15.90 -0.90 24.30
C ALA A 240 -16.46 -2.32 24.05
N HIS A 241 -16.06 -2.96 22.95
CA HIS A 241 -16.45 -4.31 22.53
C HIS A 241 -15.59 -5.44 23.13
N GLY A 242 -14.94 -5.22 24.28
CA GLY A 242 -14.23 -6.32 24.94
C GLY A 242 -12.75 -6.48 24.55
N ALA A 243 -12.21 -5.69 23.62
CA ALA A 243 -10.79 -5.77 23.23
C ALA A 243 -9.85 -4.98 24.16
N GLU A 244 -8.68 -5.57 24.45
CA GLU A 244 -7.50 -4.80 24.85
C GLU A 244 -6.83 -4.24 23.59
N VAL A 245 -6.93 -2.93 23.36
CA VAL A 245 -6.48 -2.32 22.11
C VAL A 245 -5.01 -1.90 22.21
N ARG A 246 -4.23 -2.27 21.20
CA ARG A 246 -2.83 -1.88 21.04
C ARG A 246 -2.60 -1.31 19.64
N LEU A 247 -1.81 -0.24 19.54
CA LEU A 247 -1.47 0.38 18.26
C LEU A 247 -0.08 -0.03 17.78
N VAL A 248 0.04 -0.21 16.47
CA VAL A 248 1.32 -0.39 15.78
C VAL A 248 1.40 0.55 14.59
N SER A 249 2.61 1.01 14.26
CA SER A 249 2.81 1.96 13.16
C SER A 249 2.43 1.39 11.80
N CYS A 250 2.59 0.09 11.62
CA CYS A 250 2.12 -0.63 10.45
C CYS A 250 1.92 -2.10 10.78
N ALA A 251 0.83 -2.69 10.32
CA ALA A 251 0.63 -4.14 10.39
C ALA A 251 1.79 -4.93 9.75
N GLY A 252 2.40 -4.39 8.68
CA GLY A 252 3.58 -4.99 8.06
C GLY A 252 4.87 -4.84 8.88
N ASN A 253 4.95 -3.86 9.78
CA ASN A 253 6.08 -3.69 10.72
C ASN A 253 5.99 -4.64 11.91
N LEU A 254 4.81 -5.18 12.21
CA LEU A 254 4.58 -6.08 13.34
C LEU A 254 5.42 -7.36 13.22
N HIS A 255 6.35 -7.56 14.15
CA HIS A 255 7.12 -8.79 14.24
C HIS A 255 6.26 -9.90 14.85
N THR A 256 6.28 -11.11 14.30
CA THR A 256 5.43 -12.25 14.75
C THR A 256 5.68 -12.65 16.20
N SER A 257 6.92 -12.54 16.69
CA SER A 257 7.25 -12.72 18.12
C SER A 257 6.46 -11.82 19.08
N VAL A 258 5.91 -10.70 18.62
CA VAL A 258 4.99 -9.87 19.43
C VAL A 258 3.71 -10.64 19.73
N LEU A 259 3.18 -11.35 18.75
CA LEU A 259 1.98 -12.19 18.91
C LEU A 259 2.24 -13.31 19.91
N GLU A 260 3.36 -14.02 19.71
CA GLU A 260 3.78 -15.09 20.60
C GLU A 260 3.97 -14.60 22.04
N LEU A 261 4.69 -13.49 22.23
CA LEU A 261 4.93 -12.96 23.56
C LEU A 261 3.64 -12.47 24.23
N THR A 262 2.71 -11.90 23.46
CA THR A 262 1.41 -11.44 23.98
C THR A 262 0.57 -12.62 24.48
N LEU A 263 0.58 -13.74 23.76
CA LEU A 263 -0.08 -14.98 24.20
C LEU A 263 0.61 -15.57 25.43
N ARG A 264 1.95 -15.63 25.45
CA ARG A 264 2.75 -16.10 26.60
C ARG A 264 2.56 -15.26 27.86
N ALA A 265 2.26 -13.98 27.69
CA ALA A 265 1.97 -13.07 28.79
C ALA A 265 0.55 -13.22 29.35
N GLY A 266 -0.25 -14.15 28.80
CA GLY A 266 -1.57 -14.52 29.32
C GLY A 266 -2.75 -14.12 28.43
N SER A 267 -2.54 -13.41 27.31
CA SER A 267 -3.68 -13.01 26.49
C SER A 267 -4.40 -14.23 25.88
N PRO A 268 -5.74 -14.34 25.97
CA PRO A 268 -6.49 -15.46 25.40
C PRO A 268 -6.32 -15.60 23.89
N GLY A 269 -6.15 -14.47 23.20
CA GLY A 269 -5.96 -14.45 21.75
C GLY A 269 -5.54 -13.07 21.26
N VAL A 270 -4.93 -13.04 20.08
CA VAL A 270 -4.47 -11.81 19.44
C VAL A 270 -5.03 -11.69 18.03
N MET A 271 -5.75 -10.60 17.76
CA MET A 271 -6.23 -10.25 16.43
C MET A 271 -5.48 -9.03 15.91
N VAL A 272 -4.96 -9.13 14.68
CA VAL A 272 -4.26 -8.02 14.03
C VAL A 272 -5.16 -7.38 12.97
N PHE A 273 -5.46 -6.10 13.15
CA PHE A 273 -6.21 -5.31 12.19
C PHE A 273 -5.29 -4.56 11.24
N THR A 274 -5.51 -4.77 9.93
CA THR A 274 -4.69 -4.20 8.86
C THR A 274 -5.45 -3.16 8.06
N CYS A 275 -4.74 -2.31 7.30
CA CYS A 275 -5.36 -1.56 6.21
C CYS A 275 -5.95 -2.53 5.16
N SER A 276 -6.86 -2.04 4.34
CA SER A 276 -7.23 -2.73 3.10
C SER A 276 -5.97 -3.00 2.24
N PRO A 277 -5.81 -4.18 1.61
CA PRO A 277 -4.62 -4.52 0.83
C PRO A 277 -4.26 -3.52 -0.27
N ARG A 278 -5.25 -2.78 -0.80
CA ARG A 278 -5.03 -1.75 -1.85
C ARG A 278 -4.83 -0.33 -1.32
N ASP A 279 -5.18 -0.09 -0.06
CA ASP A 279 -5.06 1.24 0.59
C ASP A 279 -3.98 1.26 1.68
N CYS A 280 -3.15 0.22 1.74
CA CYS A 280 -2.05 0.16 2.70
C CYS A 280 -1.04 1.29 2.44
N ARG A 281 -0.79 2.12 3.45
CA ARG A 281 0.25 3.15 3.39
C ARG A 281 1.66 2.58 3.20
N GLY A 282 1.93 1.41 3.76
CA GLY A 282 3.15 0.63 3.54
C GLY A 282 3.18 -0.14 2.21
N ARG A 283 2.17 0.03 1.34
CA ARG A 283 1.90 -0.69 0.08
C ARG A 283 1.63 -2.18 0.21
N GLU A 284 2.47 -2.91 0.92
CA GLU A 284 2.44 -4.37 0.98
C GLU A 284 2.38 -4.90 2.43
N GLY A 285 2.05 -4.04 3.40
CA GLY A 285 2.02 -4.42 4.82
C GLY A 285 1.12 -5.63 5.14
N PRO A 286 -0.18 -5.60 4.77
CA PRO A 286 -1.10 -6.72 4.96
C PRO A 286 -0.60 -8.02 4.30
N LYS A 287 -0.05 -7.91 3.08
CA LYS A 287 0.53 -9.05 2.36
C LYS A 287 1.63 -9.70 3.19
N TRP A 288 2.66 -8.95 3.59
CA TRP A 288 3.80 -9.53 4.30
C TRP A 288 3.48 -10.01 5.70
N LEU A 289 2.55 -9.35 6.40
CA LEU A 289 2.02 -9.89 7.65
C LEU A 289 1.36 -11.24 7.43
N HIS A 290 0.48 -11.36 6.44
CA HIS A 290 -0.23 -12.60 6.14
C HIS A 290 0.74 -13.74 5.79
N GLU A 291 1.74 -13.47 4.94
CA GLU A 291 2.78 -14.46 4.59
C GLU A 291 3.58 -14.94 5.80
N ARG A 292 4.03 -14.03 6.68
CA ARG A 292 4.75 -14.40 7.92
C ARG A 292 3.87 -15.16 8.90
N MET A 293 2.56 -14.93 8.85
CA MET A 293 1.64 -15.66 9.68
C MET A 293 1.42 -17.05 9.08
N TYR A 294 0.98 -17.20 7.85
CA TYR A 294 0.39 -18.47 7.38
C TYR A 294 1.19 -19.23 6.32
N HIS A 295 2.32 -18.71 5.82
CA HIS A 295 3.03 -19.27 4.65
C HIS A 295 4.56 -19.32 4.81
N ASP A 296 5.04 -19.74 5.99
CA ASP A 296 6.45 -20.09 6.27
C ASP A 296 7.49 -19.16 5.64
N ARG A 297 7.42 -17.87 6.01
CA ARG A 297 8.37 -16.81 5.61
C ARG A 297 9.34 -16.54 6.74
N GLU A 298 10.56 -16.11 6.46
CA GLU A 298 11.53 -15.73 7.51
C GLU A 298 10.92 -14.76 8.54
N ALA A 299 11.21 -14.99 9.83
CA ALA A 299 10.47 -14.44 10.97
C ALA A 299 8.99 -14.89 11.02
N GLU A 300 8.73 -16.16 10.70
CA GLU A 300 7.41 -16.76 10.76
C GLU A 300 6.84 -16.78 12.18
N LEU A 301 5.51 -16.83 12.26
CA LEU A 301 4.86 -17.22 13.50
C LEU A 301 5.19 -18.68 13.79
N GLN A 302 5.88 -18.90 14.90
CA GLN A 302 6.42 -20.20 15.26
C GLN A 302 5.32 -21.28 15.30
N PRO A 303 5.59 -22.52 14.83
CA PRO A 303 4.59 -23.60 14.80
C PRO A 303 3.92 -23.89 16.14
N ARG A 304 4.62 -23.62 17.25
CA ARG A 304 4.10 -23.76 18.62
C ARG A 304 2.98 -22.79 18.98
N VAL A 305 2.77 -21.73 18.20
CA VAL A 305 1.69 -20.78 18.44
C VAL A 305 0.41 -21.35 17.83
N ASP A 306 -0.58 -21.60 18.67
CA ASP A 306 -1.90 -22.04 18.22
C ASP A 306 -2.58 -21.00 17.34
N ARG A 307 -2.94 -21.43 16.12
CA ARG A 307 -3.55 -20.61 15.09
C ARG A 307 -5.01 -20.28 15.39
N MET A 308 -5.69 -21.02 16.26
CA MET A 308 -7.04 -20.67 16.72
C MET A 308 -7.03 -19.40 17.57
N ARG A 309 -5.92 -19.13 18.26
CA ARG A 309 -5.74 -17.95 19.13
C ARG A 309 -5.22 -16.72 18.41
N VAL A 310 -5.01 -16.80 17.09
CA VAL A 310 -4.49 -15.68 16.29
C VAL A 310 -5.35 -15.44 15.06
N ALA A 311 -5.62 -14.18 14.72
CA ALA A 311 -6.36 -13.82 13.52
C ALA A 311 -5.84 -12.54 12.88
N THR A 312 -6.18 -12.35 11.61
CA THR A 312 -6.00 -11.08 10.90
C THR A 312 -7.32 -10.67 10.26
N ALA A 313 -7.67 -9.38 10.33
CA ALA A 313 -8.78 -8.83 9.56
C ALA A 313 -8.46 -7.44 9.03
N VAL A 314 -9.25 -7.02 8.05
CA VAL A 314 -9.17 -5.68 7.49
C VAL A 314 -10.00 -4.73 8.34
N MET A 315 -9.43 -3.57 8.67
CA MET A 315 -10.11 -2.47 9.34
C MET A 315 -10.17 -1.28 8.39
N SER A 316 -11.17 -1.28 7.50
CA SER A 316 -11.33 -0.27 6.44
C SER A 316 -12.05 0.97 6.97
N PRO A 317 -11.58 2.19 6.64
CA PRO A 317 -12.35 3.41 6.92
C PRO A 317 -13.74 3.34 6.29
N GLY A 318 -14.77 3.64 7.06
CA GLY A 318 -16.18 3.56 6.66
C GLY A 318 -16.87 2.21 6.93
N ASP A 319 -16.14 1.19 7.41
CA ASP A 319 -16.67 -0.15 7.67
C ASP A 319 -16.48 -0.57 9.14
N LEU A 320 -17.08 0.19 10.06
CA LEU A 320 -17.09 -0.14 11.49
C LEU A 320 -17.82 -1.46 11.75
N ALA A 321 -18.95 -1.68 11.06
CA ALA A 321 -19.77 -2.87 11.23
C ALA A 321 -18.98 -4.14 10.90
N GLY A 322 -18.29 -4.19 9.75
CA GLY A 322 -17.46 -5.33 9.39
C GLY A 322 -16.26 -5.52 10.32
N THR A 323 -15.69 -4.42 10.85
CA THR A 323 -14.60 -4.50 11.84
C THR A 323 -15.07 -5.15 13.15
N LEU A 324 -16.24 -4.74 13.66
CA LEU A 324 -16.81 -5.30 14.89
C LEU A 324 -17.30 -6.73 14.69
N GLU A 325 -17.92 -7.04 13.55
CA GLU A 325 -18.31 -8.41 13.20
C GLU A 325 -17.11 -9.36 13.18
N ALA A 326 -15.99 -8.93 12.58
CA ALA A 326 -14.76 -9.71 12.58
C ALA A 326 -14.20 -9.92 14.00
N TRP A 327 -14.27 -8.90 14.86
CA TRP A 327 -13.88 -8.99 16.26
C TRP A 327 -14.78 -9.96 17.05
N ASP A 328 -16.10 -9.83 16.91
CA ASP A 328 -17.07 -10.68 17.62
C ASP A 328 -16.94 -12.13 17.18
N ALA A 329 -16.72 -12.39 15.88
CA ALA A 329 -16.44 -13.73 15.37
C ALA A 329 -15.14 -14.32 15.96
N PHE A 330 -14.09 -13.49 16.12
CA PHE A 330 -12.86 -13.92 16.77
C PHE A 330 -13.06 -14.20 18.26
N ALA A 331 -13.79 -13.34 18.98
CA ALA A 331 -14.10 -13.53 20.40
C ALA A 331 -14.92 -14.82 20.63
N ALA A 332 -15.95 -15.05 19.81
CA ALA A 332 -16.75 -16.28 19.85
C ALA A 332 -15.90 -17.53 19.57
N ARG A 333 -14.94 -17.45 18.64
CA ARG A 333 -13.99 -18.53 18.36
C ARG A 333 -13.11 -18.86 19.56
N LEU A 334 -12.68 -17.86 20.34
CA LEU A 334 -11.89 -18.09 21.56
C LEU A 334 -12.71 -18.76 22.66
N VAL A 335 -13.99 -18.39 22.83
CA VAL A 335 -14.90 -19.04 23.78
C VAL A 335 -15.10 -20.51 23.39
N ALA A 336 -15.38 -20.80 22.12
CA ALA A 336 -15.52 -22.17 21.63
C ALA A 336 -14.23 -22.99 21.81
N TYR A 337 -13.06 -22.37 21.63
CA TYR A 337 -11.77 -23.01 21.87
C TYR A 337 -11.58 -23.43 23.34
N ASP A 338 -11.95 -22.57 24.29
CA ASP A 338 -11.87 -22.87 25.73
C ASP A 338 -12.86 -23.96 26.15
N GLU A 339 -14.06 -23.97 25.55
CA GLU A 339 -15.04 -25.05 25.75
C GLU A 339 -14.53 -26.41 25.24
N MET A 340 -13.78 -26.43 24.13
CA MET A 340 -13.17 -27.65 23.57
C MET A 340 -11.99 -28.16 24.40
N LEU A 341 -11.23 -27.26 25.02
CA LEU A 341 -10.05 -27.57 25.82
C LEU A 341 -10.13 -26.81 27.16
N PRO A 342 -10.93 -27.29 28.13
CA PRO A 342 -11.15 -26.59 29.39
C PRO A 342 -9.84 -26.35 30.14
N GLY A 343 -9.53 -25.09 30.44
CA GLY A 343 -8.31 -24.68 31.13
C GLY A 343 -7.11 -24.39 30.20
N ALA A 344 -7.26 -24.51 28.88
CA ALA A 344 -6.20 -24.14 27.93
C ALA A 344 -5.96 -22.62 27.85
N LEU A 345 -6.96 -21.80 28.20
CA LEU A 345 -6.78 -20.36 28.39
C LEU A 345 -6.23 -19.99 29.78
N ASP A 346 -6.40 -20.87 30.78
CA ASP A 346 -5.93 -20.67 32.16
C ASP A 346 -4.44 -21.04 32.35
N ASP A 347 -3.90 -21.98 31.56
CA ASP A 347 -2.46 -22.29 31.45
C ASP A 347 -1.95 -22.17 29.99
N PRO A 348 -1.71 -20.94 29.50
CA PRO A 348 -1.25 -20.70 28.14
C PRO A 348 0.19 -21.21 27.90
N LEU A 349 0.97 -21.51 28.94
CA LEU A 349 2.34 -22.03 28.80
C LEU A 349 2.33 -23.55 28.55
N GLY A 350 1.44 -24.30 29.20
CA GLY A 350 1.20 -25.73 28.92
C GLY A 350 0.75 -25.97 27.49
N ALA A 351 -0.25 -25.21 27.01
CA ALA A 351 -0.81 -25.35 25.66
C ALA A 351 0.12 -24.91 24.52
N LEU A 352 1.14 -24.08 24.79
CA LEU A 352 2.18 -23.71 23.81
C LEU A 352 3.26 -24.79 23.63
N CYS A 353 3.30 -25.81 24.50
CA CYS A 353 4.34 -26.85 24.49
C CYS A 353 3.84 -28.20 24.00
N ASP A 354 2.53 -28.39 23.91
CA ASP A 354 1.94 -29.60 23.33
C ASP A 354 1.73 -29.41 21.82
N PRO A 355 2.36 -30.25 20.96
CA PRO A 355 2.08 -30.21 19.55
C PRO A 355 0.62 -30.55 19.30
N VAL A 356 -0.14 -29.61 18.72
CA VAL A 356 -1.47 -29.90 18.20
C VAL A 356 -1.30 -31.00 17.15
N PRO A 357 -1.98 -32.17 17.28
CA PRO A 357 -1.87 -33.23 16.28
C PRO A 357 -2.36 -32.67 14.94
N VAL A 358 -1.46 -32.65 13.97
CA VAL A 358 -1.79 -32.28 12.59
C VAL A 358 -2.67 -33.41 12.05
N GLU A 359 -3.98 -33.20 11.97
CA GLU A 359 -4.83 -34.06 11.15
C GLU A 359 -4.44 -33.81 9.70
N GLU A 360 -3.77 -34.79 9.08
CA GLU A 360 -3.59 -34.87 7.64
C GLU A 360 -4.98 -34.81 6.97
N ARG A 361 -5.27 -33.70 6.29
CA ARG A 361 -6.40 -33.57 5.36
C ARG A 361 -5.93 -33.11 4.00
#